data_AF-A0A817MKD2-F1
#
_entry.id   AF-A0A817MKD2-F1
#
_cell.length_a   1.000
_cell.length_b   1.000
_cell.length_c   1.000
_cell.angle_alpha   90.00
_cell.angle_beta   90.00
_cell.angle_gamma   90.00
#
_symmetry.space_group_name_H-M   'P 1'
#
loop_
_entity.id
_entity.type
_entity.pdbx_description
1 polymer ?
#
loop_
_entity_poly.entity_id
_entity_poly.type
_entity_poly.pdbx_seq_one_letter_code
_entity_poly.pdbx_strand_id
1 'polypeptide(L)'
;NPDNVFAKRGEYNRSEPIGFIGLTGNGGFAKFVVVEDYMVHKIPNTVSFEQGALVERATVAVHAVKTSGLQVGMYQDPTVQSFSL
;
A
#
# COMPACT_ATOMS: atom_id res chain seq x y z
N ASN A 1 14.29 -5.91 -10.09
CA ASN A 1 14.68 -7.18 -10.76
C ASN A 1 13.41 -7.86 -11.28
N PRO A 2 13.01 -7.58 -12.53
CA PRO A 2 11.78 -8.16 -13.11
C PRO A 2 11.85 -9.68 -13.30
N ASP A 3 13.07 -10.26 -13.31
CA ASP A 3 13.26 -11.70 -13.47
C ASP A 3 13.06 -12.51 -12.18
N ASN A 4 12.96 -11.83 -11.02
CA ASN A 4 12.75 -12.47 -9.73
C ASN A 4 11.40 -13.21 -9.68
N VAL A 5 11.38 -14.40 -9.06
CA VAL A 5 10.19 -15.25 -8.93
C VAL A 5 9.02 -14.55 -8.22
N PHE A 6 9.30 -13.67 -7.27
CA PHE A 6 8.28 -12.89 -6.58
C PHE A 6 7.69 -11.80 -7.48
N ALA A 7 8.53 -11.08 -8.24
CA ALA A 7 8.08 -10.06 -9.18
C ALA A 7 7.14 -10.63 -10.24
N LYS A 8 7.45 -11.82 -10.80
CA LYS A 8 6.60 -12.52 -11.79
C LYS A 8 5.23 -12.93 -11.23
N ARG A 9 5.11 -13.06 -9.91
CA ARG A 9 3.86 -13.35 -9.18
C ARG A 9 3.11 -12.09 -8.72
N GLY A 10 3.64 -10.90 -8.99
CA GLY A 10 3.10 -9.64 -8.46
C GLY A 10 3.49 -9.36 -7.00
N GLU A 11 4.39 -10.15 -6.41
CA GLU A 11 4.91 -9.99 -5.05
C GLU A 11 6.24 -9.22 -5.06
N TYR A 12 6.33 -8.16 -5.86
CA TYR A 12 7.56 -7.40 -6.04
C TYR A 12 8.11 -6.83 -4.71
N ASN A 13 7.26 -6.63 -3.70
CA ASN A 13 7.65 -6.25 -2.34
C ASN A 13 8.57 -7.26 -1.63
N ARG A 14 8.69 -8.48 -2.15
CA ARG A 14 9.55 -9.56 -1.63
C ARG A 14 10.74 -9.88 -2.55
N SER A 15 10.86 -9.15 -3.66
CA SER A 15 11.92 -9.40 -4.64
C SER A 15 13.27 -8.89 -4.14
N GLU A 16 14.33 -9.62 -4.47
CA GLU A 16 15.70 -9.22 -4.20
C GLU A 16 16.44 -8.79 -5.49
N PRO A 17 17.32 -7.78 -5.40
CA PRO A 17 17.55 -6.92 -4.22
C PRO A 17 16.34 -6.00 -3.94
N ILE A 18 16.11 -5.71 -2.67
CA ILE A 18 15.01 -4.83 -2.23
C ILE A 18 15.40 -3.35 -2.39
N GLY A 19 14.45 -2.53 -2.83
CA GLY A 19 14.66 -1.09 -2.96
C GLY A 19 13.34 -0.32 -2.94
N PHE A 20 13.38 0.89 -2.38
CA PHE A 20 12.24 1.79 -2.28
C PHE A 20 12.67 3.23 -2.61
N ILE A 21 11.83 3.92 -3.39
CA ILE A 21 11.99 5.35 -3.66
C ILE A 21 11.99 6.12 -2.33
N GLY A 22 12.97 6.98 -2.11
CA GLY A 22 13.10 7.77 -0.87
C GLY A 22 13.71 7.02 0.32
N LEU A 23 14.16 5.77 0.16
CA LEU A 23 14.91 5.04 1.19
C LEU A 23 16.26 4.54 0.66
N THR A 24 16.24 3.70 -0.39
CA THR A 24 17.45 3.17 -1.03
C THR A 24 17.94 4.04 -2.17
N GLY A 25 17.30 5.20 -2.39
CA GLY A 25 17.59 6.17 -3.42
C GLY A 25 16.79 7.46 -3.20
N ASN A 26 16.95 8.44 -4.09
CA ASN A 26 16.25 9.72 -4.01
C ASN A 26 14.72 9.55 -4.04
N GLY A 27 14.01 10.45 -3.35
CA GLY A 27 12.55 10.39 -3.18
C GLY A 27 11.80 11.63 -3.65
N GLY A 28 10.49 11.65 -3.37
CA GLY A 28 9.57 12.70 -3.82
C GLY A 28 9.62 14.02 -3.04
N PHE A 29 10.49 14.18 -2.05
CA PHE A 29 10.73 15.46 -1.37
C PHE A 29 11.66 16.37 -2.20
N ALA A 30 11.29 16.54 -3.48
CA ALA A 30 11.99 17.31 -4.49
C ALA A 30 10.99 17.76 -5.55
N LYS A 31 11.37 18.74 -6.39
CA LYS A 31 10.53 19.18 -7.52
C LYS A 31 10.32 18.09 -8.57
N PHE A 32 11.28 17.17 -8.69
CA PHE A 32 11.27 16.07 -9.64
C PHE A 32 11.92 14.83 -9.02
N VAL A 33 11.45 13.65 -9.43
CA VAL A 33 12.02 12.35 -9.08
C VAL A 33 12.00 11.46 -10.33
N VAL A 34 13.05 10.68 -10.53
CA VAL A 34 13.11 9.67 -11.60
C VAL A 34 12.66 8.35 -11.02
N VAL A 35 11.69 7.71 -11.68
CA VAL A 35 11.12 6.42 -11.30
C VAL A 35 10.94 5.56 -12.55
N GLU A 36 10.86 4.24 -12.36
CA GLU A 36 10.52 3.33 -13.45
C GLU A 36 9.05 3.52 -13.87
N ASP A 37 8.76 3.31 -15.15
CA ASP A 37 7.46 3.55 -15.75
C ASP A 37 6.31 2.79 -15.05
N TYR A 38 6.56 1.55 -14.64
CA TYR A 38 5.59 0.71 -13.95
C TYR A 38 5.19 1.22 -12.56
N MET A 39 5.97 2.15 -11.97
CA MET A 39 5.66 2.77 -10.68
C MET A 39 4.71 3.97 -10.82
N VAL A 40 4.46 4.44 -12.05
CA VAL A 40 3.64 5.62 -12.31
C VAL A 40 2.18 5.21 -12.52
N HIS A 41 1.33 5.51 -11.55
CA HIS A 41 -0.10 5.23 -11.61
C HIS A 41 -0.90 6.50 -11.86
N LYS A 42 -1.67 6.53 -12.97
CA LYS A 42 -2.57 7.64 -13.27
C LYS A 42 -3.72 7.68 -12.26
N ILE A 43 -3.82 8.76 -11.49
CA ILE A 43 -4.95 8.97 -10.59
C ILE A 43 -6.18 9.47 -11.38
N PRO A 44 -7.40 9.03 -11.05
CA PRO A 44 -8.62 9.57 -11.63
C PRO A 44 -8.81 11.05 -11.31
N ASN A 45 -9.49 11.81 -12.18
CA ASN A 45 -9.79 13.24 -11.95
C ASN A 45 -10.67 13.49 -10.71
N THR A 46 -11.33 12.45 -10.19
CA THR A 46 -12.14 12.51 -8.96
C THR A 46 -11.29 12.45 -7.68
N VAL A 47 -9.98 12.20 -7.79
CA VAL A 47 -9.06 12.10 -6.66
C VAL A 47 -8.21 13.36 -6.62
N SER A 48 -8.24 14.09 -5.50
CA SER A 48 -7.42 15.29 -5.32
C SER A 48 -5.93 14.93 -5.14
N PHE A 49 -5.03 15.89 -5.28
CA PHE A 49 -3.61 15.64 -5.06
C PHE A 49 -3.30 15.28 -3.60
N GLU A 50 -4.00 15.88 -2.64
CA GLU A 50 -3.88 15.58 -1.21
C GLU A 50 -4.29 14.12 -0.94
N GLN A 51 -5.37 13.66 -1.57
CA GLN A 51 -5.79 12.25 -1.49
C GLN A 51 -4.79 11.33 -2.19
N GLY A 52 -4.28 11.73 -3.37
CA GLY A 52 -3.25 11.02 -4.11
C GLY A 52 -1.96 10.82 -3.29
N ALA A 53 -1.57 11.83 -2.51
CA ALA A 53 -0.39 11.76 -1.64
C ALA A 53 -0.51 10.70 -0.52
N LEU A 54 -1.73 10.26 -0.19
CA LEU A 54 -1.99 9.23 0.83
C LEU A 54 -2.04 7.81 0.26
N VAL A 55 -1.98 7.63 -1.06
CA VAL A 55 -2.20 6.34 -1.71
C VAL A 55 -1.21 5.27 -1.26
N GLU A 56 0.06 5.61 -1.11
CA GLU A 56 1.10 4.68 -0.64
C GLU A 56 0.76 4.16 0.77
N ARG A 57 0.44 5.05 1.71
CA ARG A 57 0.07 4.68 3.09
C ARG A 57 -1.21 3.86 3.14
N ALA A 58 -2.21 4.24 2.35
CA ALA A 58 -3.46 3.51 2.23
C ALA A 58 -3.22 2.09 1.69
N THR A 59 -2.28 1.92 0.75
CA THR A 59 -1.91 0.62 0.20
C THR A 59 -1.31 -0.29 1.27
N VAL A 60 -0.46 0.24 2.15
CA VAL A 60 0.10 -0.53 3.29
C VAL A 60 -1.01 -0.97 4.24
N ALA A 61 -1.94 -0.08 4.60
CA ALA A 61 -3.07 -0.42 5.47
C ALA A 61 -3.96 -1.50 4.85
N VAL A 62 -4.30 -1.36 3.56
CA VAL A 62 -5.09 -2.35 2.83
C VAL A 62 -4.37 -3.69 2.75
N HIS A 63 -3.06 -3.70 2.49
CA HIS A 63 -2.26 -4.93 2.47
C HIS A 63 -2.32 -5.62 3.83
N ALA A 64 -2.06 -4.89 4.92
CA ALA A 64 -2.10 -5.42 6.28
C ALA A 64 -3.46 -6.05 6.62
N VAL A 65 -4.57 -5.35 6.32
CA VAL A 65 -5.93 -5.89 6.53
C VAL A 65 -6.13 -7.17 5.72
N LYS A 66 -5.78 -7.18 4.43
CA LYS A 66 -5.93 -8.36 3.56
C LYS A 66 -5.13 -9.57 4.04
N THR A 67 -3.97 -9.36 4.66
CA THR A 67 -3.11 -10.46 5.15
C THR A 67 -3.34 -10.81 6.62
N SER A 68 -4.13 -10.01 7.35
CA SER A 68 -4.31 -10.17 8.80
C SER A 68 -5.21 -11.32 9.24
N GLY A 69 -6.09 -11.81 8.36
CA GLY A 69 -7.15 -12.75 8.72
C GLY A 69 -8.31 -12.14 9.53
N LEU A 70 -8.35 -10.81 9.66
CA LEU A 70 -9.44 -10.09 10.34
C LEU A 70 -10.79 -10.34 9.66
N GLN A 71 -11.83 -10.50 10.49
CA GLN A 71 -13.22 -10.69 10.04
C GLN A 71 -14.12 -9.57 10.57
N VAL A 72 -15.18 -9.27 9.83
CA VAL A 72 -16.19 -8.30 10.28
C VAL A 72 -16.82 -8.79 11.58
N GLY A 73 -16.91 -7.90 12.57
CA GLY A 73 -17.45 -8.22 13.89
C GLY A 73 -16.49 -8.99 14.82
N MET A 74 -15.25 -9.26 14.39
CA MET A 74 -14.25 -9.93 15.23
C MET A 74 -13.91 -9.13 16.50
N TYR A 75 -13.90 -7.80 16.42
CA TYR A 75 -13.79 -6.95 17.60
C TYR A 75 -15.18 -6.80 18.23
N GLN A 76 -15.35 -7.38 19.42
CA GLN A 76 -16.53 -7.16 20.26
C GLN A 76 -16.19 -6.07 21.26
N ASP A 77 -16.88 -4.94 21.17
CA ASP A 77 -16.74 -3.85 22.14
C ASP A 77 -17.25 -4.35 23.52
N PRO A 78 -16.37 -4.43 24.54
CA PRO A 78 -16.76 -4.92 25.86
C PRO A 78 -17.75 -3.97 26.59
N THR A 79 -17.96 -2.76 26.08
CA THR A 79 -18.89 -1.77 26.65
C THR A 79 -20.30 -1.84 26.06
N VAL A 80 -20.48 -2.55 24.94
CA VAL A 80 -21.80 -2.77 24.32
C VAL A 80 -22.37 -4.07 24.89
N GLN A 81 -23.30 -3.97 25.84
CA GLN A 81 -24.08 -5.13 26.30
C GLN A 81 -24.86 -5.70 25.12
N SER A 82 -24.67 -6.99 24.84
CA SER A 82 -25.40 -7.72 23.81
C SER A 82 -26.90 -7.65 24.09
N PHE A 83 -27.65 -6.85 23.31
CA PHE A 83 -29.09 -6.99 23.26
C PHE A 83 -29.42 -8.26 22.46
N SER A 84 -29.72 -9.34 23.16
CA SER A 84 -30.37 -10.49 22.55
C SER A 84 -31.81 -10.11 22.25
N LEU A 85 -32.20 -10.19 20.97
CA LEU A 85 -33.61 -10.29 20.57
C LEU A 85 -34.15 -11.69 20.89
#